data_AF-A0A970GY88-F1
#
_entry.id   AF-A0A970GY88-F1
#
_cell.length_a   1.000
_cell.length_b   1.000
_cell.length_c   1.000
_cell.angle_alpha   90.00
_cell.angle_beta   90.00
_cell.angle_gamma   90.00
#
_symmetry.space_group_name_H-M   'P 1'
#
loop_
_entity.id
_entity.type
_entity.pdbx_description
1 polymer ?
#
loop_
_entity_poly.entity_id
_entity_poly.type
_entity_poly.pdbx_seq_one_letter_code
_entity_poly.pdbx_strand_id
1 'polypeptide(L)'
;MSLALDFTLDSDTGEVLSRLIGQLPDAAVIEYAQSTPAFASGGFRRNHAPSIRKRIEQYVLGAEVIDEPLRRLLARYSLNASVIAPLSTSFINDHAAALSDLFGPAQMRLARLLDDRVAVREREVVRPPPSVQAVEAADDPEHRARGVRILREQLATLLDTVGAGAASGDGSAAPSSRGAGAGEARARLEQQLREARKELRRLKGIEERAVRLQKTFETCQTDLKHAQSAQNTAETAARQSRQAVERLEAELRSCREEGEIRVRRLVDAQLAEEFCGWLGGPRATAIRDAAAALSAPGAGDPLLAQAEAALEAQAQADRVSGTRAALQARLGQLETILARCTEALGNAVHPQTALVAAAEALRGEIDRLRRVLEVEAPDALRPLLAAAVNYATADTFGAWRGVIGQLRTTGALGAEEAGALLESIRRRQAALAQAAEPAPEVRDEEIETPRGCLRAVMLGQLPGILLLDGHNVLFGLQSRYRRPQDHVYPGRPARDCLVGDMVRLAANRPNCRVRVVFDGPERSDTRASANVTTIYSGGEGEHRADKVIVEEVRFFRKESEESMVLLVTNDNELAGEARRLGARTLSPMDLVPFLG
;
A
#
# COMPACT_ATOMS: atom_id res chain seq x y z
N MET A 1 -24.02 -16.78 -7.07
CA MET A 1 -25.35 -17.41 -7.03
C MET A 1 -25.27 -18.78 -7.67
N SER A 2 -25.04 -19.77 -6.81
CA SER A 2 -25.83 -20.99 -6.63
C SER A 2 -26.60 -21.55 -7.83
N LEU A 3 -26.43 -22.85 -8.11
CA LEU A 3 -27.43 -23.65 -8.84
C LEU A 3 -28.65 -24.00 -7.95
N ALA A 4 -28.99 -23.10 -7.01
CA ALA A 4 -29.80 -23.24 -5.80
C ALA A 4 -29.08 -23.93 -4.62
N LEU A 5 -29.22 -23.33 -3.44
CA LEU A 5 -28.61 -23.79 -2.19
C LEU A 5 -29.16 -25.19 -1.90
N ASP A 6 -28.25 -26.12 -1.59
CA ASP A 6 -28.53 -27.51 -1.20
C ASP A 6 -29.13 -28.43 -2.28
N PHE A 7 -28.77 -28.24 -3.55
CA PHE A 7 -29.17 -29.17 -4.61
C PHE A 7 -28.05 -30.17 -4.97
N THR A 8 -28.20 -31.42 -4.56
CA THR A 8 -27.37 -32.53 -5.01
C THR A 8 -27.89 -33.07 -6.34
N LEU A 9 -27.01 -33.14 -7.35
CA LEU A 9 -27.33 -33.77 -8.62
C LEU A 9 -27.58 -35.28 -8.40
N ASP A 10 -28.68 -35.79 -8.94
CA ASP A 10 -28.92 -37.22 -9.02
C ASP A 10 -27.88 -37.91 -9.93
N SER A 11 -27.65 -39.21 -9.69
CA SER A 11 -26.64 -40.00 -10.40
C SER A 11 -26.80 -39.90 -11.92
N ASP A 12 -28.03 -39.99 -12.42
CA ASP A 12 -28.32 -40.01 -13.86
C ASP A 12 -28.07 -38.63 -14.51
N THR A 13 -28.47 -37.55 -13.84
CA THR A 13 -28.17 -36.19 -14.29
C THR A 13 -26.67 -35.89 -14.21
N GLY A 14 -25.96 -36.46 -13.23
CA GLY A 14 -24.50 -36.40 -13.10
C GLY A 14 -23.78 -37.08 -14.26
N GLU A 15 -24.23 -38.27 -14.69
CA GLU A 15 -23.66 -38.97 -15.85
C GLU A 15 -23.84 -38.19 -17.16
N VAL A 16 -25.01 -37.59 -17.36
CA VAL A 16 -25.28 -36.74 -18.52
C VAL A 16 -24.36 -35.52 -18.52
N LEU A 17 -24.11 -34.92 -17.35
CA LEU A 17 -23.21 -33.79 -17.19
C LEU A 17 -21.75 -34.16 -17.46
N SER A 18 -21.26 -35.30 -16.96
CA SER A 18 -19.94 -35.84 -17.30
C SER A 18 -19.79 -36.06 -18.81
N ARG A 19 -20.80 -36.64 -19.45
CA ARG A 19 -20.82 -36.84 -20.91
C ARG A 19 -20.77 -35.51 -21.66
N LEU A 20 -21.52 -34.51 -21.21
CA LEU A 20 -21.52 -33.16 -21.77
C LEU A 20 -20.13 -32.51 -21.67
N ILE A 21 -19.48 -32.59 -20.50
CA ILE A 21 -18.11 -32.06 -20.29
C ILE A 21 -17.10 -32.76 -21.20
N GLY A 22 -17.25 -34.07 -21.40
CA GLY A 22 -16.46 -34.85 -22.36
C GLY A 22 -16.62 -34.39 -23.81
N GLN A 23 -17.78 -33.84 -24.17
CA GLN A 23 -18.13 -33.43 -25.54
C GLN A 23 -17.92 -31.94 -25.84
N LEU A 24 -17.56 -31.10 -24.85
CA LEU A 24 -17.25 -29.68 -25.10
C LEU A 24 -16.18 -29.53 -26.19
N PRO A 25 -16.08 -28.42 -26.94
CA PRO A 25 -14.94 -28.21 -27.84
C PRO A 25 -13.67 -27.85 -27.07
N ASP A 26 -12.50 -28.34 -27.53
CA ASP A 26 -11.21 -28.06 -26.88
C ASP A 26 -10.93 -26.56 -26.76
N ALA A 27 -11.25 -25.79 -27.80
CA ALA A 27 -11.10 -24.34 -27.82
C ALA A 27 -11.92 -23.66 -26.70
N ALA A 28 -13.17 -24.09 -26.50
CA ALA A 28 -14.07 -23.51 -25.50
C ALA A 28 -13.64 -23.87 -24.06
N VAL A 29 -13.09 -25.08 -23.88
CA VAL A 29 -12.53 -25.53 -22.59
C VAL A 29 -11.27 -24.74 -22.23
N ILE A 30 -10.40 -24.48 -23.20
CA ILE A 30 -9.17 -23.70 -23.01
C ILE A 30 -9.50 -22.22 -22.71
N GLU A 31 -10.43 -21.63 -23.45
CA GLU A 31 -10.91 -20.26 -23.24
C GLU A 31 -11.50 -20.07 -21.84
N TYR A 32 -12.31 -21.03 -21.38
CA TYR A 32 -12.83 -21.04 -20.01
C TYR A 32 -11.70 -21.14 -18.96
N ALA A 33 -10.73 -22.03 -19.14
CA ALA A 33 -9.62 -22.16 -18.19
C ALA A 33 -8.72 -20.92 -18.14
N GLN A 34 -8.61 -20.16 -19.23
CA GLN A 34 -7.85 -18.90 -19.27
C GLN A 34 -8.57 -17.75 -18.57
N SER A 35 -9.90 -17.74 -18.58
CA SER A 35 -10.72 -16.70 -17.94
C SER A 35 -10.98 -16.95 -16.45
N THR A 36 -10.80 -18.17 -15.96
CA THR A 36 -11.12 -18.54 -14.57
C THR A 36 -9.87 -18.63 -13.67
N PRO A 37 -9.77 -17.84 -12.58
CA PRO A 37 -8.59 -17.79 -11.70
C PRO A 37 -8.22 -19.12 -11.04
N ALA A 38 -9.19 -20.00 -10.80
CA ALA A 38 -8.97 -21.33 -10.19
C ALA A 38 -8.07 -22.25 -11.04
N PHE A 39 -7.96 -21.98 -12.34
CA PHE A 39 -7.10 -22.73 -13.28
C PHE A 39 -5.74 -22.05 -13.52
N ALA A 40 -5.49 -20.87 -12.92
CA ALA A 40 -4.27 -20.09 -13.10
C ALA A 40 -3.16 -20.41 -12.07
N SER A 41 -3.50 -20.97 -10.91
CA SER A 41 -2.61 -21.12 -9.75
C SER A 41 -1.97 -22.51 -9.58
N GLY A 42 -2.35 -23.50 -10.37
CA GLY A 42 -1.72 -24.84 -10.35
C GLY A 42 -0.83 -25.05 -11.56
N GLY A 43 0.32 -25.72 -11.40
CA GLY A 43 1.33 -26.01 -12.43
C GLY A 43 0.87 -26.94 -13.57
N PHE A 44 -0.30 -26.69 -14.13
CA PHE A 44 -0.87 -27.42 -15.25
C PHE A 44 -0.23 -26.97 -16.56
N ARG A 45 -0.14 -27.91 -17.51
CA ARG A 45 0.19 -27.58 -18.90
C ARG A 45 -0.92 -26.69 -19.45
N ARG A 46 -0.67 -25.38 -19.47
CA ARG A 46 -1.53 -24.38 -20.10
C ARG A 46 -1.84 -24.89 -21.52
N ASN A 47 -3.13 -24.96 -21.87
CA ASN A 47 -3.66 -25.45 -23.15
C ASN A 47 -3.79 -26.98 -23.33
N HIS A 48 -3.70 -27.79 -22.26
CA HIS A 48 -4.01 -29.22 -22.36
C HIS A 48 -5.48 -29.53 -22.05
N ALA A 49 -6.33 -29.49 -23.08
CA ALA A 49 -7.79 -29.64 -22.95
C ALA A 49 -8.25 -30.90 -22.18
N PRO A 50 -7.64 -32.10 -22.35
CA PRO A 50 -8.07 -33.29 -21.59
C PRO A 50 -7.88 -33.17 -20.07
N SER A 51 -6.82 -32.50 -19.63
CA SER A 51 -6.57 -32.26 -18.20
C SER A 51 -7.54 -31.22 -17.62
N ILE A 52 -7.88 -30.21 -18.42
CA ILE A 52 -8.84 -29.18 -18.02
C ILE A 52 -10.24 -29.79 -17.90
N ARG A 53 -10.67 -30.66 -18.83
CA ARG A 53 -11.96 -31.36 -18.75
C ARG A 53 -12.11 -32.19 -17.48
N LYS A 54 -11.11 -33.01 -17.14
CA LYS A 54 -11.12 -33.82 -15.91
C LYS A 54 -11.23 -32.95 -14.66
N ARG A 55 -10.61 -31.76 -14.67
CA ARG A 55 -10.66 -30.81 -13.57
C ARG A 55 -12.01 -30.10 -13.48
N ILE A 56 -12.61 -29.74 -14.62
CA ILE A 56 -13.98 -29.21 -14.68
C ILE A 56 -14.96 -30.27 -14.15
N GLU A 57 -14.81 -31.52 -14.56
CA GLU A 57 -15.61 -32.64 -14.08
C GLU A 57 -15.48 -32.82 -12.55
N GLN A 58 -14.26 -32.83 -12.02
CA GLN A 58 -14.01 -32.86 -10.57
C GLN A 58 -14.61 -31.66 -9.84
N TYR A 59 -14.54 -30.47 -10.44
CA TYR A 59 -15.06 -29.24 -9.86
C TYR A 59 -16.59 -29.24 -9.82
N VAL A 60 -17.23 -29.65 -10.91
CA VAL A 60 -18.69 -29.69 -11.04
C VAL A 60 -19.32 -30.79 -10.19
N LEU A 61 -18.67 -31.94 -10.05
CA LEU A 61 -19.14 -33.04 -9.19
C LEU A 61 -18.82 -32.82 -7.71
N GLY A 62 -17.81 -32.00 -7.39
CA GLY A 62 -17.36 -31.74 -6.02
C GLY A 62 -17.80 -30.41 -5.41
N ALA A 63 -18.25 -29.43 -6.21
CA ALA A 63 -18.62 -28.10 -5.73
C ALA A 63 -20.14 -27.97 -5.54
N GLU A 64 -20.54 -27.34 -4.44
CA GLU A 64 -21.94 -26.97 -4.15
C GLU A 64 -22.47 -25.86 -5.07
N VAL A 65 -21.58 -25.11 -5.74
CA VAL A 65 -21.97 -23.95 -6.57
C VAL A 65 -21.17 -23.92 -7.87
N ILE A 66 -21.88 -24.05 -9.00
CA ILE A 66 -21.32 -23.80 -10.34
C ILE A 66 -21.33 -22.29 -10.62
N ASP A 67 -20.17 -21.78 -11.00
CA ASP A 67 -19.96 -20.39 -11.38
C ASP A 67 -20.70 -20.02 -12.67
N GLU A 68 -21.07 -18.75 -12.78
CA GLU A 68 -21.85 -18.22 -13.91
C GLU A 68 -21.20 -18.48 -15.28
N PRO A 69 -19.88 -18.26 -15.47
CA PRO A 69 -19.22 -18.52 -16.75
C PRO A 69 -19.27 -20.00 -17.16
N LEU A 70 -19.02 -20.93 -16.23
CA LEU A 70 -19.10 -22.35 -16.49
C LEU A 70 -20.52 -22.80 -16.82
N ARG A 71 -21.53 -22.26 -16.12
CA ARG A 71 -22.93 -22.56 -16.40
C ARG A 71 -23.33 -22.16 -17.82
N ARG A 72 -22.94 -20.97 -18.27
CA ARG A 72 -23.21 -20.51 -19.64
C ARG A 72 -22.50 -21.36 -20.68
N LEU A 73 -21.27 -21.78 -20.39
CA LEU A 73 -20.53 -22.69 -21.26
C LEU A 73 -21.28 -24.02 -21.41
N LEU A 74 -21.70 -24.63 -20.30
CA LEU A 74 -22.45 -25.88 -20.30
C LEU A 74 -23.83 -25.72 -20.96
N ALA A 75 -24.53 -24.61 -20.71
CA ALA A 75 -25.81 -24.29 -21.33
C ALA A 75 -25.70 -24.23 -22.86
N ARG A 76 -24.66 -23.56 -23.37
CA ARG A 76 -24.39 -23.40 -24.80
C ARG A 76 -24.24 -24.71 -25.56
N TYR A 77 -23.70 -25.74 -24.92
CA TYR A 77 -23.45 -27.04 -25.54
C TYR A 77 -24.44 -28.13 -25.12
N SER A 78 -25.45 -27.78 -24.32
CA SER A 78 -26.53 -28.68 -23.91
C SER A 78 -27.82 -28.42 -24.72
N LEU A 79 -28.87 -29.21 -24.45
CA LEU A 79 -30.22 -28.94 -24.97
C LEU A 79 -30.78 -27.58 -24.53
N ASN A 80 -30.14 -26.89 -23.59
CA ASN A 80 -30.58 -25.56 -23.20
C ASN A 80 -30.55 -24.60 -24.41
N ALA A 81 -29.44 -24.51 -25.13
CA ALA A 81 -29.29 -23.56 -26.23
C ALA A 81 -30.23 -23.83 -27.41
N SER A 82 -30.47 -25.11 -27.74
CA SER A 82 -31.27 -25.49 -28.90
C SER A 82 -32.76 -25.61 -28.61
N VAL A 83 -33.15 -25.98 -27.38
CA VAL A 83 -34.54 -26.30 -27.05
C VAL A 83 -35.11 -25.33 -26.00
N ILE A 84 -34.41 -25.03 -24.92
CA ILE A 84 -35.02 -24.31 -23.78
C ILE A 84 -34.89 -22.80 -23.85
N ALA A 85 -33.72 -22.28 -24.21
CA ALA A 85 -33.49 -20.84 -24.33
C ALA A 85 -34.46 -20.16 -25.32
N PRO A 86 -34.85 -20.77 -26.47
CA PRO A 86 -35.82 -20.15 -27.39
C PRO A 86 -37.27 -20.17 -26.91
N LEU A 87 -37.62 -21.05 -25.97
CA LEU A 87 -39.01 -21.24 -25.52
C LEU A 87 -39.38 -20.26 -24.40
N SER A 88 -40.66 -19.90 -24.31
CA SER A 88 -41.16 -19.06 -23.21
C SER A 88 -41.16 -19.83 -21.89
N THR A 89 -41.00 -19.10 -20.78
CA THR A 89 -40.98 -19.68 -19.43
C THR A 89 -42.30 -20.38 -19.08
N SER A 90 -43.45 -19.89 -19.56
CA SER A 90 -44.73 -20.57 -19.40
C SER A 90 -44.74 -21.89 -20.15
N PHE A 91 -44.37 -21.90 -21.43
CA PHE A 91 -44.37 -23.10 -22.26
C PHE A 91 -43.47 -24.21 -21.71
N ILE A 92 -42.25 -23.87 -21.29
CA ILE A 92 -41.29 -24.81 -20.69
C ILE A 92 -41.87 -25.49 -19.46
N ASN A 93 -42.59 -24.73 -18.64
CA ASN A 93 -43.14 -25.25 -17.39
C ASN A 93 -44.40 -26.08 -17.62
N ASP A 94 -45.28 -25.62 -18.51
CA ASP A 94 -46.56 -26.27 -18.79
C ASP A 94 -46.37 -27.58 -19.57
N HIS A 95 -45.33 -27.67 -20.40
CA HIS A 95 -45.04 -28.84 -21.25
C HIS A 95 -43.81 -29.62 -20.79
N ALA A 96 -43.37 -29.42 -19.55
CA ALA A 96 -42.16 -30.02 -19.02
C ALA A 96 -42.13 -31.55 -19.13
N ALA A 97 -43.28 -32.21 -18.90
CA ALA A 97 -43.39 -33.67 -19.00
C ALA A 97 -43.21 -34.15 -20.45
N ALA A 98 -43.88 -33.50 -21.41
CA ALA A 98 -43.76 -33.85 -22.83
C ALA A 98 -42.36 -33.60 -23.38
N LEU A 99 -41.67 -32.57 -22.89
CA LEU A 99 -40.27 -32.29 -23.21
C LEU A 99 -39.32 -33.34 -22.60
N SER A 100 -39.56 -33.77 -21.35
CA SER A 100 -38.83 -34.86 -20.72
C SER A 100 -39.04 -36.21 -21.43
N ASP A 101 -40.26 -36.50 -21.89
CA ASP A 101 -40.56 -37.72 -22.66
C ASP A 101 -39.87 -37.72 -24.02
N LEU A 102 -39.74 -36.53 -24.65
CA LEU A 102 -39.12 -36.40 -25.97
C LEU A 102 -37.59 -36.46 -25.93
N PHE A 103 -36.97 -35.70 -25.02
CA PHE A 103 -35.52 -35.51 -24.97
C PHE A 103 -34.84 -36.33 -23.87
N GLY A 104 -35.61 -37.04 -23.05
CA GLY A 104 -35.13 -37.79 -21.91
C GLY A 104 -35.14 -36.95 -20.62
N PRO A 105 -35.54 -37.53 -19.48
CA PRO A 105 -35.77 -36.81 -18.24
C PRO A 105 -34.49 -36.20 -17.65
N ALA A 106 -33.38 -36.95 -17.63
CA ALA A 106 -32.09 -36.47 -17.11
C ALA A 106 -31.48 -35.35 -17.98
N GLN A 107 -31.57 -35.47 -19.30
CA GLN A 107 -31.07 -34.46 -20.25
C GLN A 107 -31.91 -33.18 -20.16
N MET A 108 -33.22 -33.33 -20.04
CA MET A 108 -34.14 -32.20 -19.89
C MET A 108 -33.96 -31.49 -18.54
N ARG A 109 -33.77 -32.26 -17.47
CA ARG A 109 -33.47 -31.70 -16.14
C ARG A 109 -32.19 -30.88 -16.15
N LEU A 110 -31.10 -31.44 -16.69
CA LEU A 110 -29.83 -30.73 -16.82
C LEU A 110 -29.97 -29.42 -17.61
N ALA A 111 -30.64 -29.45 -18.76
CA ALA A 111 -30.83 -28.28 -19.59
C ALA A 111 -31.66 -27.18 -18.92
N ARG A 112 -32.59 -27.51 -18.02
CA ARG A 112 -33.37 -26.52 -17.25
C ARG A 112 -32.60 -25.97 -16.06
N LEU A 113 -31.77 -26.80 -15.40
CA LEU A 113 -30.86 -26.35 -14.33
C LEU A 113 -29.78 -25.41 -14.85
N LEU A 114 -29.34 -25.57 -16.12
CA LEU A 114 -28.36 -24.70 -16.77
C LEU A 114 -28.94 -23.42 -17.37
N ASP A 115 -30.27 -23.23 -17.35
CA ASP A 115 -30.92 -22.06 -17.96
C ASP A 115 -30.53 -20.75 -17.26
N ASP A 116 -30.37 -19.64 -17.98
CA ASP A 116 -30.01 -18.34 -17.42
C ASP A 116 -31.15 -17.73 -16.56
N ARG A 117 -32.41 -18.09 -16.81
CA ARG A 117 -33.57 -17.56 -16.08
C ARG A 117 -33.73 -18.25 -14.73
N VAL A 118 -33.59 -17.47 -13.66
CA VAL A 118 -33.75 -17.92 -12.26
C VAL A 118 -35.07 -18.68 -12.05
N ALA A 119 -36.17 -18.17 -12.60
CA ALA A 119 -37.50 -18.77 -12.45
C ALA A 119 -37.64 -20.19 -13.03
N VAL A 120 -36.83 -20.54 -14.05
CA VAL A 120 -36.81 -21.90 -14.61
C VAL A 120 -36.02 -22.84 -13.70
N ARG A 121 -34.90 -22.36 -13.14
CA ARG A 121 -34.04 -23.13 -12.23
C ARG A 121 -34.70 -23.42 -10.90
N GLU A 122 -35.26 -22.40 -10.24
CA GLU A 122 -35.93 -22.54 -8.94
C GLU A 122 -37.08 -23.56 -9.01
N ARG A 123 -37.84 -23.53 -10.12
CA ARG A 123 -38.96 -24.46 -10.31
C ARG A 123 -38.51 -25.89 -10.59
N GLU A 124 -37.32 -26.10 -11.16
CA GLU A 124 -36.76 -27.43 -11.40
C GLU A 124 -36.10 -28.02 -10.15
N VAL A 125 -35.52 -27.18 -9.30
CA VAL A 125 -34.94 -27.58 -8.01
C VAL A 125 -36.00 -28.13 -7.06
N VAL A 126 -37.21 -27.55 -7.07
CA VAL A 126 -38.35 -28.02 -6.27
C VAL A 126 -38.95 -29.32 -6.82
N ARG A 127 -38.67 -29.69 -8.07
CA ARG A 127 -39.19 -30.92 -8.67
C ARG A 127 -38.37 -32.12 -8.20
N PRO A 128 -39.02 -33.23 -7.78
CA PRO A 128 -38.30 -34.45 -7.40
C PRO A 128 -37.46 -34.99 -8.57
N PRO A 129 -36.34 -35.67 -8.28
CA PRO A 129 -35.55 -36.33 -9.31
C PRO A 129 -36.39 -37.32 -10.12
N PRO A 130 -36.06 -37.53 -11.40
CA PRO A 130 -36.68 -38.58 -12.17
C PRO A 130 -36.45 -39.92 -11.48
N SER A 131 -37.48 -40.75 -11.36
CA SER A 131 -37.33 -42.09 -10.80
C SER A 131 -36.49 -42.94 -11.76
N VAL A 132 -35.80 -43.95 -11.22
CA VAL A 132 -35.04 -44.93 -12.02
C VAL A 132 -35.93 -45.55 -13.12
N GLN A 133 -37.20 -45.82 -12.79
CA GLN A 133 -38.22 -46.30 -13.74
C GLN A 133 -38.54 -45.29 -14.86
N ALA A 134 -38.52 -43.98 -14.58
CA ALA A 134 -38.76 -42.95 -15.59
C ALA A 134 -37.55 -42.74 -16.51
N VAL A 135 -36.33 -43.00 -16.02
CA VAL A 135 -35.10 -42.96 -16.82
C VAL A 135 -35.00 -44.20 -17.71
N GLU A 136 -35.32 -45.39 -17.19
CA GLU A 136 -35.40 -46.62 -17.97
C GLU A 136 -36.53 -46.58 -19.03
N ALA A 137 -37.67 -45.96 -18.70
CA ALA A 137 -38.78 -45.76 -19.64
C ALA A 137 -38.49 -44.68 -20.71
N ALA A 138 -37.45 -43.85 -20.58
CA ALA A 138 -37.12 -42.82 -21.55
C ALA A 138 -36.45 -43.36 -22.83
N ASP A 139 -35.96 -44.60 -22.78
CA ASP A 139 -35.45 -45.34 -23.94
C ASP A 139 -36.55 -46.15 -24.65
N ASP A 140 -37.77 -46.16 -24.11
CA ASP A 140 -38.94 -46.71 -24.79
C ASP A 140 -39.41 -45.78 -25.92
N PRO A 141 -39.44 -46.25 -27.18
CA PRO A 141 -39.91 -45.45 -28.31
C PRO A 141 -41.36 -44.96 -28.16
N GLU A 142 -42.21 -45.65 -27.38
CA GLU A 142 -43.58 -45.23 -27.15
C GLU A 142 -43.69 -43.96 -26.29
N HIS A 143 -42.79 -43.78 -25.33
CA HIS A 143 -42.72 -42.57 -24.50
C HIS A 143 -42.28 -41.36 -25.34
N ARG A 144 -41.26 -41.52 -26.19
CA ARG A 144 -40.84 -40.47 -27.14
C ARG A 144 -41.96 -40.12 -28.12
N ALA A 145 -42.64 -41.12 -28.67
CA ALA A 145 -43.76 -40.91 -29.59
C ALA A 145 -44.93 -40.15 -28.93
N ARG A 146 -45.18 -40.41 -27.64
CA ARG A 146 -46.18 -39.68 -26.83
C ARG A 146 -45.80 -38.21 -26.65
N GLY A 147 -44.55 -37.93 -26.28
CA GLY A 147 -44.03 -36.56 -26.19
C GLY A 147 -44.12 -35.80 -27.51
N VAL A 148 -43.75 -36.45 -28.62
CA VAL A 148 -43.91 -35.88 -29.99
C VAL A 148 -45.37 -35.56 -30.29
N ARG A 149 -46.31 -36.47 -29.98
CA ARG A 149 -47.73 -36.25 -30.26
C ARG A 149 -48.28 -35.05 -29.50
N ILE A 150 -48.01 -34.96 -28.19
CA ILE A 150 -48.47 -33.85 -27.35
C ILE A 150 -47.90 -32.52 -27.86
N LEU A 151 -46.60 -32.48 -28.17
CA LEU A 151 -45.97 -31.25 -28.68
C LEU A 151 -46.45 -30.88 -30.09
N ARG A 152 -46.71 -31.86 -30.96
CA ARG A 152 -47.28 -31.62 -32.30
C ARG A 152 -48.70 -31.11 -32.23
N GLU A 153 -49.53 -31.60 -31.30
CA GLU A 153 -50.90 -31.10 -31.10
C GLU A 153 -50.89 -29.65 -30.63
N GLN A 154 -50.02 -29.30 -29.69
CA GLN A 154 -49.92 -27.94 -29.16
C GLN A 154 -49.26 -26.95 -30.13
N LEU A 155 -48.35 -27.44 -30.96
CA LEU A 155 -47.72 -26.67 -32.03
C LEU A 155 -48.43 -26.84 -33.38
N ALA A 156 -49.59 -27.50 -33.43
CA ALA A 156 -50.27 -27.86 -34.69
C ALA A 156 -50.53 -26.63 -35.55
N THR A 157 -51.08 -25.55 -34.96
CA THR A 157 -51.34 -24.31 -35.70
C THR A 157 -50.05 -23.68 -36.24
N LEU A 158 -48.93 -23.76 -35.51
CA LEU A 158 -47.64 -23.26 -35.97
C LEU A 158 -47.06 -24.16 -37.07
N LEU A 159 -47.13 -25.48 -36.91
CA LEU A 159 -46.67 -26.45 -37.90
C LEU A 159 -47.52 -26.42 -39.18
N ASP A 160 -48.82 -26.20 -39.07
CA ASP A 160 -49.74 -26.07 -40.20
C ASP A 160 -49.53 -24.76 -40.95
N THR A 161 -49.24 -23.66 -40.25
CA THR A 161 -48.91 -22.38 -40.92
C THR A 161 -47.55 -22.42 -41.62
N VAL A 162 -46.56 -23.11 -41.05
CA VAL A 162 -45.25 -23.33 -41.68
C VAL A 162 -45.33 -24.36 -42.81
N GLY A 163 -46.14 -25.41 -42.65
CA GLY A 163 -46.35 -26.48 -43.63
C GLY A 163 -47.23 -26.06 -44.82
N ALA A 164 -48.24 -25.23 -44.61
CA ALA A 164 -49.08 -24.68 -45.69
C ALA A 164 -48.30 -23.76 -46.64
N GLY A 165 -47.22 -23.14 -46.17
CA GLY A 165 -46.28 -22.39 -47.02
C GLY A 165 -45.43 -23.27 -47.95
N ALA A 166 -45.33 -24.58 -47.67
CA ALA A 166 -44.49 -25.51 -48.43
C ALA A 166 -45.27 -26.39 -49.43
N ALA A 167 -46.59 -26.53 -49.31
CA ALA A 167 -47.39 -27.54 -50.04
C ALA A 167 -48.41 -26.97 -51.05
N SER A 168 -48.09 -25.90 -51.78
CA SER A 168 -48.95 -25.35 -52.84
C SER A 168 -48.26 -25.36 -54.20
N GLY A 169 -48.16 -26.55 -54.79
CA GLY A 169 -47.65 -26.76 -56.13
C GLY A 169 -48.20 -28.04 -56.73
N ASP A 170 -49.50 -28.09 -57.01
CA ASP A 170 -50.05 -28.81 -58.17
C ASP A 170 -51.53 -28.49 -58.38
N GLY A 171 -51.90 -28.35 -59.66
CA GLY A 171 -53.14 -27.71 -60.12
C GLY A 171 -54.31 -28.64 -60.47
N SER A 172 -55.41 -27.98 -60.86
CA SER A 172 -56.67 -28.49 -61.43
C SER A 172 -57.75 -28.90 -60.42
N ALA A 173 -59.04 -28.54 -60.51
CA ALA A 173 -59.83 -27.58 -61.29
C ALA A 173 -61.19 -27.41 -60.59
N ALA A 174 -61.84 -26.25 -60.72
CA ALA A 174 -63.23 -26.05 -60.31
C ALA A 174 -64.13 -25.80 -61.55
N PRO A 175 -65.40 -26.27 -61.56
CA PRO A 175 -66.32 -26.06 -62.66
C PRO A 175 -67.03 -24.70 -62.59
N SER A 176 -67.40 -24.23 -63.77
CA SER A 176 -67.96 -22.93 -64.12
C SER A 176 -69.39 -22.65 -63.63
N SER A 177 -69.68 -21.42 -63.16
CA SER A 177 -70.97 -20.75 -63.44
C SER A 177 -70.92 -19.21 -63.36
N ARG A 178 -71.33 -18.57 -64.47
CA ARG A 178 -72.04 -17.27 -64.70
C ARG A 178 -71.69 -16.07 -63.78
N GLY A 179 -71.28 -14.89 -64.26
CA GLY A 179 -71.73 -14.17 -65.47
C GLY A 179 -72.70 -13.01 -65.15
N ALA A 180 -72.39 -12.18 -64.15
CA ALA A 180 -73.00 -10.83 -63.95
C ALA A 180 -72.25 -9.99 -62.88
N GLY A 181 -71.60 -10.62 -61.89
CA GLY A 181 -70.70 -9.94 -60.94
C GLY A 181 -69.23 -9.85 -61.38
N ALA A 182 -68.89 -10.36 -62.57
CA ALA A 182 -67.50 -10.52 -63.02
C ALA A 182 -66.80 -9.19 -63.30
N GLY A 183 -67.52 -8.13 -63.68
CA GLY A 183 -66.94 -6.80 -63.93
C GLY A 183 -66.55 -6.07 -62.65
N GLU A 184 -67.45 -6.01 -61.67
CA GLU A 184 -67.19 -5.40 -60.36
C GLU A 184 -66.21 -6.24 -59.52
N ALA A 185 -66.32 -7.57 -59.56
CA ALA A 185 -65.36 -8.46 -58.91
C ALA A 185 -63.96 -8.29 -59.53
N ARG A 186 -63.86 -8.17 -60.86
CA ARG A 186 -62.58 -7.92 -61.55
C ARG A 186 -62.01 -6.54 -61.23
N ALA A 187 -62.83 -5.49 -61.16
CA ALA A 187 -62.38 -4.15 -60.76
C ALA A 187 -61.90 -4.10 -59.30
N ARG A 188 -62.62 -4.75 -58.37
CA ARG A 188 -62.19 -4.90 -56.97
C ARG A 188 -60.91 -5.71 -56.84
N LEU A 189 -60.79 -6.81 -57.58
CA LEU A 189 -59.57 -7.62 -57.64
C LEU A 189 -58.39 -6.83 -58.22
N GLU A 190 -58.60 -6.01 -59.26
CA GLU A 190 -57.56 -5.15 -59.83
C GLU A 190 -57.11 -4.05 -58.86
N GLN A 191 -58.04 -3.48 -58.09
CA GLN A 191 -57.71 -2.52 -57.03
C GLN A 191 -56.95 -3.18 -55.88
N GLN A 192 -57.39 -4.34 -55.41
CA GLN A 192 -56.68 -5.15 -54.42
C GLN A 192 -55.28 -5.55 -54.92
N LEU A 193 -55.13 -5.87 -56.21
CA LEU A 193 -53.82 -6.15 -56.82
C LEU A 193 -52.91 -4.93 -56.84
N ARG A 194 -53.45 -3.72 -57.05
CA ARG A 194 -52.68 -2.47 -56.99
C ARG A 194 -52.25 -2.14 -55.57
N GLU A 195 -53.13 -2.33 -54.59
CA GLU A 195 -52.84 -2.14 -53.17
C GLU A 195 -51.81 -3.16 -52.68
N ALA A 196 -52.00 -4.45 -52.98
CA ALA A 196 -51.03 -5.51 -52.69
C ALA A 196 -49.67 -5.26 -53.35
N ARG A 197 -49.63 -4.72 -54.59
CA ARG A 197 -48.36 -4.33 -55.24
C ARG A 197 -47.68 -3.14 -54.56
N LYS A 198 -48.44 -2.16 -54.06
CA LYS A 198 -47.90 -1.04 -53.28
C LYS A 198 -47.35 -1.52 -51.95
N GLU A 199 -48.06 -2.40 -51.26
CA GLU A 199 -47.60 -3.01 -50.01
C GLU A 199 -46.36 -3.88 -50.23
N LEU A 200 -46.30 -4.69 -51.30
CA LEU A 200 -45.10 -5.45 -51.66
C LEU A 200 -43.89 -4.54 -51.90
N ARG A 201 -44.06 -3.38 -52.55
CA ARG A 201 -42.98 -2.41 -52.72
C ARG A 201 -42.54 -1.79 -51.40
N ARG A 202 -43.50 -1.50 -50.51
CA ARG A 202 -43.21 -0.97 -49.17
C ARG A 202 -42.45 -2.00 -48.32
N LEU A 203 -42.90 -3.26 -48.34
CA LEU A 203 -42.26 -4.37 -47.63
C LEU A 203 -40.85 -4.63 -48.15
N LYS A 204 -40.64 -4.63 -49.47
CA LYS A 204 -39.29 -4.69 -50.06
C LYS A 204 -38.38 -3.56 -49.59
N GLY A 205 -38.91 -2.32 -49.53
CA GLY A 205 -38.14 -1.18 -49.00
C GLY A 205 -37.80 -1.30 -47.51
N ILE A 206 -38.66 -1.96 -46.71
CA ILE A 206 -38.38 -2.26 -45.29
C ILE A 206 -37.34 -3.38 -45.19
N GLU A 207 -37.44 -4.42 -46.02
CA GLU A 207 -36.50 -5.53 -46.07
C GLU A 207 -35.09 -5.06 -46.46
N GLU A 208 -34.97 -4.20 -47.47
CA GLU A 208 -33.69 -3.58 -47.85
C GLU A 208 -33.09 -2.69 -46.74
N ARG A 209 -33.94 -2.08 -45.91
CA ARG A 209 -33.49 -1.30 -44.74
C ARG A 209 -33.05 -2.23 -43.61
N ALA A 210 -33.78 -3.32 -43.37
CA ALA A 210 -33.41 -4.34 -42.39
C ALA A 210 -32.07 -4.99 -42.73
N VAL A 211 -31.85 -5.35 -44.01
CA VAL A 211 -30.57 -5.88 -44.50
C VAL A 211 -29.43 -4.87 -44.31
N ARG A 212 -29.67 -3.59 -44.57
CA ARG A 212 -28.67 -2.53 -44.33
C ARG A 212 -28.34 -2.37 -42.85
N LEU A 213 -29.36 -2.33 -41.99
CA LEU A 213 -29.16 -2.24 -40.55
C LEU A 213 -28.43 -3.46 -39.98
N GLN A 214 -28.74 -4.65 -40.50
CA GLN A 214 -28.07 -5.88 -40.14
C GLN A 214 -26.58 -5.84 -40.52
N LYS A 215 -26.23 -5.39 -41.73
CA LYS A 215 -24.84 -5.17 -42.13
C LYS A 215 -24.12 -4.17 -41.24
N THR A 216 -24.77 -3.05 -40.90
CA THR A 216 -24.15 -2.06 -39.98
C THR A 216 -23.97 -2.62 -38.58
N PHE A 217 -24.92 -3.42 -38.09
CA PHE A 217 -24.83 -4.06 -36.78
C PHE A 217 -23.70 -5.10 -36.74
N GLU A 218 -23.57 -5.92 -37.79
CA GLU A 218 -22.45 -6.85 -37.94
C GLU A 218 -21.10 -6.12 -37.95
N THR A 219 -21.01 -4.99 -38.66
CA THR A 219 -19.81 -4.14 -38.69
C THR A 219 -19.49 -3.56 -37.29
N CYS A 220 -20.50 -3.03 -36.60
CA CYS A 220 -20.31 -2.52 -35.23
C CYS A 220 -19.92 -3.65 -34.25
N GLN A 221 -20.45 -4.87 -34.43
CA GLN A 221 -20.03 -6.01 -33.62
C GLN A 221 -18.57 -6.40 -33.87
N THR A 222 -18.10 -6.35 -35.12
CA THR A 222 -16.69 -6.60 -35.42
C THR A 222 -15.80 -5.51 -34.82
N ASP A 223 -16.20 -4.25 -34.92
CA ASP A 223 -15.44 -3.13 -34.35
C ASP A 223 -15.37 -3.21 -32.82
N LEU A 224 -16.47 -3.58 -32.15
CA LEU A 224 -16.50 -3.81 -30.71
C LEU A 224 -15.52 -4.93 -30.30
N LYS A 225 -15.53 -6.05 -31.02
CA LYS A 225 -14.59 -7.17 -30.76
C LYS A 225 -13.15 -6.73 -30.96
N HIS A 226 -12.86 -5.95 -31.99
CA HIS A 226 -11.53 -5.38 -32.23
C HIS A 226 -11.11 -4.44 -31.09
N ALA A 227 -11.98 -3.52 -30.66
CA ALA A 227 -11.70 -2.62 -29.55
C ALA A 227 -11.47 -3.36 -28.22
N GLN A 228 -12.28 -4.39 -27.93
CA GLN A 228 -12.09 -5.24 -26.74
C GLN A 228 -10.77 -6.00 -26.80
N SER A 229 -10.39 -6.53 -27.96
CA SER A 229 -9.09 -7.18 -28.13
C SER A 229 -7.93 -6.21 -27.91
N ALA A 230 -8.03 -4.98 -28.44
CA ALA A 230 -7.04 -3.93 -28.25
C ALA A 230 -6.92 -3.51 -26.78
N GLN A 231 -8.05 -3.36 -26.07
CA GLN A 231 -8.07 -3.07 -24.65
C GLN A 231 -7.38 -4.16 -23.83
N ASN A 232 -7.70 -5.43 -24.08
CA ASN A 232 -7.05 -6.55 -23.39
C ASN A 232 -5.54 -6.58 -23.65
N THR A 233 -5.10 -6.29 -24.88
CA THR A 233 -3.66 -6.18 -25.20
C THR A 233 -2.99 -5.01 -24.47
N ALA A 234 -3.67 -3.86 -24.34
CA ALA A 234 -3.15 -2.71 -23.60
C ALA A 234 -3.08 -2.99 -22.09
N GLU A 235 -4.08 -3.65 -21.51
CA GLU A 235 -4.11 -4.01 -20.09
C GLU A 235 -3.02 -5.02 -19.74
N THR A 236 -2.81 -6.03 -20.60
CA THR A 236 -1.72 -6.99 -20.43
C THR A 236 -0.35 -6.33 -20.56
N ALA A 237 -0.16 -5.43 -21.53
CA ALA A 237 1.06 -4.64 -21.67
C ALA A 237 1.31 -3.74 -20.46
N ALA A 238 0.28 -3.08 -19.93
CA ALA A 238 0.38 -2.26 -18.71
C ALA A 238 0.75 -3.11 -17.49
N ARG A 239 0.19 -4.31 -17.36
CA ARG A 239 0.54 -5.25 -16.27
C ARG A 239 1.98 -5.72 -16.39
N GLN A 240 2.46 -6.03 -17.59
CA GLN A 240 3.86 -6.39 -17.84
C GLN A 240 4.80 -5.22 -17.52
N SER A 241 4.44 -4.00 -17.90
CA SER A 241 5.21 -2.80 -17.59
C SER A 241 5.31 -2.56 -16.08
N ARG A 242 4.20 -2.70 -15.32
CA ARG A 242 4.23 -2.61 -13.85
C ARG A 242 5.14 -3.66 -13.21
N GLN A 243 5.04 -4.91 -13.66
CA GLN A 243 5.93 -5.98 -13.18
C GLN A 243 7.40 -5.71 -13.52
N ALA A 244 7.68 -5.11 -14.67
CA ALA A 244 9.04 -4.71 -15.04
C ALA A 244 9.56 -3.58 -14.15
N VAL A 245 8.72 -2.59 -13.82
CA VAL A 245 9.07 -1.51 -12.87
C VAL A 245 9.37 -2.09 -11.49
N GLU A 246 8.52 -2.95 -10.95
CA GLU A 246 8.73 -3.60 -9.64
C GLU A 246 10.05 -4.40 -9.60
N ARG A 247 10.39 -5.09 -10.69
CA ARG A 247 11.68 -5.81 -10.82
C ARG A 247 12.86 -4.84 -10.87
N LEU A 248 12.79 -3.79 -11.68
CA LEU A 248 13.85 -2.79 -11.77
C LEU A 248 14.05 -2.04 -10.44
N GLU A 249 12.98 -1.78 -9.68
CA GLU A 249 13.07 -1.19 -8.34
C GLU A 249 13.70 -2.15 -7.32
N ALA A 250 13.44 -3.46 -7.42
CA ALA A 250 14.12 -4.46 -6.60
C ALA A 250 15.60 -4.58 -6.97
N GLU A 251 15.93 -4.60 -8.26
CA GLU A 251 17.31 -4.61 -8.75
C GLU A 251 18.07 -3.34 -8.34
N LEU A 252 17.46 -2.16 -8.45
CA LEU A 252 18.05 -0.90 -7.98
C LEU A 252 18.33 -0.91 -6.48
N ARG A 253 17.44 -1.50 -5.67
CA ARG A 253 17.67 -1.66 -4.23
C ARG A 253 18.86 -2.59 -3.96
N SER A 254 18.90 -3.75 -4.59
CA SER A 254 20.03 -4.70 -4.47
C SER A 254 21.35 -4.05 -4.89
N CYS A 255 21.38 -3.35 -6.03
CA CYS A 255 22.58 -2.66 -6.49
C CYS A 255 23.04 -1.54 -5.54
N ARG A 256 22.11 -0.84 -4.88
CA ARG A 256 22.45 0.16 -3.86
C ARG A 256 23.07 -0.50 -2.63
N GLU A 257 22.47 -1.58 -2.13
CA GLU A 257 23.00 -2.33 -0.98
C GLU A 257 24.38 -2.94 -1.30
N GLU A 258 24.54 -3.54 -2.47
CA GLU A 258 25.84 -4.04 -2.95
C GLU A 258 26.87 -2.91 -3.12
N GLY A 259 26.43 -1.74 -3.60
CA GLY A 259 27.24 -0.55 -3.73
C GLY A 259 27.76 -0.06 -2.38
N GLU A 260 26.90 0.04 -1.37
CA GLU A 260 27.28 0.41 0.00
C GLU A 260 28.25 -0.61 0.61
N ILE A 261 27.98 -1.91 0.43
CA ILE A 261 28.88 -2.98 0.89
C ILE A 261 30.24 -2.88 0.19
N ARG A 262 30.27 -2.62 -1.12
CA ARG A 262 31.51 -2.48 -1.89
C ARG A 262 32.30 -1.24 -1.49
N VAL A 263 31.64 -0.10 -1.29
CA VAL A 263 32.28 1.13 -0.78
C VAL A 263 32.89 0.84 0.59
N ARG A 264 32.15 0.19 1.49
CA ARG A 264 32.66 -0.17 2.82
C ARG A 264 33.88 -1.09 2.73
N ARG A 265 33.84 -2.13 1.89
CA ARG A 265 34.98 -3.02 1.63
C ARG A 265 36.17 -2.31 1.03
N LEU A 266 35.97 -1.36 0.12
CA LEU A 266 37.05 -0.59 -0.49
C LEU A 266 37.68 0.36 0.53
N VAL A 267 36.87 1.02 1.36
CA VAL A 267 37.35 1.84 2.48
C VAL A 267 38.14 0.96 3.45
N ASP A 268 37.62 -0.20 3.85
CA ASP A 268 38.29 -1.13 4.75
C ASP A 268 39.59 -1.69 4.14
N ALA A 269 39.60 -2.00 2.84
CA ALA A 269 40.78 -2.50 2.13
C ALA A 269 41.84 -1.41 1.93
N GLN A 270 41.44 -0.18 1.65
CA GLN A 270 42.36 0.95 1.48
C GLN A 270 42.95 1.38 2.83
N LEU A 271 42.14 1.34 3.90
CA LEU A 271 42.65 1.44 5.27
C LEU A 271 43.63 0.28 5.54
N ALA A 272 43.25 -0.97 5.26
CA ALA A 272 44.12 -2.11 5.48
C ALA A 272 45.42 -2.04 4.67
N GLU A 273 45.43 -1.56 3.43
CA GLU A 273 46.62 -1.42 2.58
C GLU A 273 47.59 -0.35 3.11
N GLU A 274 47.06 0.80 3.54
CA GLU A 274 47.82 1.84 4.24
C GLU A 274 48.41 1.32 5.57
N PHE A 275 47.75 0.35 6.21
CA PHE A 275 48.24 -0.32 7.42
C PHE A 275 49.14 -1.55 7.15
N CYS A 276 49.00 -2.23 6.01
CA CYS A 276 49.65 -3.50 5.68
C CYS A 276 51.03 -3.37 5.00
N GLY A 277 51.36 -2.21 4.43
CA GLY A 277 52.74 -1.92 3.99
C GLY A 277 53.79 -2.09 5.10
N TRP A 278 53.36 -2.18 6.36
CA TRP A 278 54.22 -2.26 7.53
C TRP A 278 54.69 -3.67 7.92
N LEU A 279 54.02 -4.76 7.49
CA LEU A 279 54.30 -6.09 8.06
C LEU A 279 54.32 -7.22 7.01
N GLY A 280 55.33 -7.18 6.14
CA GLY A 280 55.82 -8.36 5.45
C GLY A 280 56.53 -9.32 6.41
N GLY A 281 56.25 -10.62 6.30
CA GLY A 281 56.96 -11.70 6.98
C GLY A 281 56.09 -12.55 7.92
N PRO A 282 56.68 -13.48 8.68
CA PRO A 282 56.36 -14.91 8.88
C PRO A 282 54.95 -15.32 9.36
N ARG A 283 54.02 -14.38 9.49
CA ARG A 283 52.59 -14.61 9.76
C ARG A 283 51.81 -15.15 8.55
N ALA A 284 52.23 -14.88 7.30
CA ALA A 284 51.51 -15.30 6.09
C ALA A 284 51.49 -16.83 5.83
N THR A 285 52.42 -17.57 6.42
CA THR A 285 52.45 -19.05 6.37
C THR A 285 51.58 -19.65 7.47
N ALA A 286 51.58 -19.08 8.68
CA ALA A 286 50.73 -19.52 9.80
C ALA A 286 49.22 -19.30 9.56
N ILE A 287 48.84 -18.28 8.77
CA ILE A 287 47.45 -17.97 8.40
C ILE A 287 46.89 -19.00 7.39
N ARG A 288 47.72 -19.56 6.51
CA ARG A 288 47.28 -20.55 5.51
C ARG A 288 46.95 -21.91 6.13
N ASP A 289 47.69 -22.31 7.17
CA ASP A 289 47.55 -23.60 7.83
C ASP A 289 46.37 -23.63 8.83
N ALA A 290 45.98 -22.46 9.38
CA ALA A 290 44.81 -22.33 10.25
C ALA A 290 43.47 -22.40 9.48
N ALA A 291 43.44 -22.01 8.20
CA ALA A 291 42.23 -22.02 7.37
C ALA A 291 41.78 -23.43 6.92
N ALA A 292 42.68 -24.41 6.89
CA ALA A 292 42.36 -25.79 6.47
C ALA A 292 41.70 -26.63 7.58
N ALA A 293 41.94 -26.31 8.86
CA ALA A 293 41.40 -27.04 10.02
C ALA A 293 39.90 -26.77 10.31
N LEU A 294 39.34 -25.78 9.62
CA LEU A 294 38.00 -25.24 9.80
C LEU A 294 36.92 -25.88 8.92
N SER A 295 37.29 -26.85 8.09
CA SER A 295 36.39 -27.44 7.10
C SER A 295 36.23 -28.97 7.31
N ALA A 296 35.36 -29.34 8.28
CA ALA A 296 34.49 -30.55 8.34
C ALA A 296 34.99 -31.90 8.94
N PRO A 297 34.12 -32.84 9.43
CA PRO A 297 32.64 -32.76 9.68
C PRO A 297 32.03 -33.38 10.99
N GLY A 298 30.97 -32.73 11.54
CA GLY A 298 29.73 -33.37 12.07
C GLY A 298 29.28 -33.05 13.52
N ALA A 299 28.25 -32.26 13.85
CA ALA A 299 27.31 -31.45 13.08
C ALA A 299 26.73 -30.31 14.00
N GLY A 300 27.48 -29.22 14.14
CA GLY A 300 26.89 -27.89 14.34
C GLY A 300 26.62 -27.28 12.97
N ASP A 301 25.73 -26.28 12.89
CA ASP A 301 25.42 -25.55 11.65
C ASP A 301 26.75 -25.14 10.97
N PRO A 302 27.10 -25.69 9.80
CA PRO A 302 28.50 -25.76 9.35
C PRO A 302 29.16 -24.41 9.11
N LEU A 303 28.36 -23.38 8.81
CA LEU A 303 28.83 -22.00 8.70
C LEU A 303 29.11 -21.35 10.05
N LEU A 304 28.38 -21.74 11.10
CA LEU A 304 28.50 -21.17 12.43
C LEU A 304 29.66 -21.81 13.20
N ALA A 305 29.83 -23.14 13.09
CA ALA A 305 31.00 -23.83 13.63
C ALA A 305 32.31 -23.41 12.92
N GLN A 306 32.23 -23.07 11.63
CA GLN A 306 33.35 -22.54 10.84
C GLN A 306 33.62 -21.05 11.15
N ALA A 307 32.60 -20.26 11.50
CA ALA A 307 32.78 -18.91 12.00
C ALA A 307 33.39 -18.91 13.42
N GLU A 308 32.90 -19.78 14.32
CA GLU A 308 33.36 -19.88 15.71
C GLU A 308 34.81 -20.34 15.81
N ALA A 309 35.20 -21.43 15.14
CA ALA A 309 36.59 -21.90 15.17
C ALA A 309 37.56 -20.96 14.39
N ALA A 310 37.06 -20.14 13.45
CA ALA A 310 37.85 -19.10 12.76
C ALA A 310 38.09 -17.90 13.65
N LEU A 311 37.07 -17.51 14.42
CA LEU A 311 37.19 -16.51 15.49
C LEU A 311 38.13 -17.00 16.61
N GLU A 312 38.12 -18.29 16.95
CA GLU A 312 38.99 -18.90 17.97
C GLU A 312 40.45 -19.08 17.49
N ALA A 313 40.67 -19.37 16.21
CA ALA A 313 42.01 -19.41 15.59
C ALA A 313 42.58 -18.00 15.31
N GLN A 314 41.75 -17.04 14.87
CA GLN A 314 42.08 -15.61 14.80
C GLN A 314 42.41 -15.06 16.21
N ALA A 315 41.76 -15.60 17.25
CA ALA A 315 42.05 -15.27 18.63
C ALA A 315 43.43 -15.77 19.13
N GLN A 316 43.86 -16.97 18.72
CA GLN A 316 45.17 -17.51 19.10
C GLN A 316 46.33 -16.96 18.26
N ALA A 317 46.11 -16.64 16.97
CA ALA A 317 47.14 -16.17 16.02
C ALA A 317 47.38 -14.65 16.06
N ASP A 318 46.35 -13.85 16.36
CA ASP A 318 46.49 -12.44 16.65
C ASP A 318 46.19 -12.20 18.12
N ARG A 319 47.26 -12.10 18.92
CA ARG A 319 47.19 -12.00 20.40
C ARG A 319 46.17 -10.94 20.82
N VAL A 320 46.02 -9.87 20.04
CA VAL A 320 45.09 -8.74 20.26
C VAL A 320 43.64 -9.09 19.92
N SER A 321 43.33 -9.77 18.81
CA SER A 321 41.95 -10.18 18.46
C SER A 321 41.41 -11.23 19.41
N GLY A 322 42.27 -12.12 19.91
CA GLY A 322 41.84 -13.14 20.88
C GLY A 322 41.90 -12.75 22.31
N THR A 323 42.82 -11.87 22.69
CA THR A 323 42.63 -11.15 23.94
C THR A 323 41.36 -10.33 23.85
N ARG A 324 41.04 -9.65 22.74
CA ARG A 324 39.77 -8.92 22.59
C ARG A 324 38.54 -9.83 22.71
N ALA A 325 38.48 -10.95 21.98
CA ALA A 325 37.37 -11.90 22.09
C ALA A 325 37.29 -12.58 23.48
N ALA A 326 38.43 -12.97 24.07
CA ALA A 326 38.47 -13.53 25.43
C ALA A 326 38.14 -12.49 26.50
N LEU A 327 38.52 -11.22 26.30
CA LEU A 327 38.17 -10.10 27.17
C LEU A 327 36.69 -9.75 27.03
N GLN A 328 36.08 -9.86 25.83
CA GLN A 328 34.64 -9.72 25.63
C GLN A 328 33.87 -10.86 26.29
N ALA A 329 34.30 -12.11 26.11
CA ALA A 329 33.71 -13.27 26.78
C ALA A 329 33.85 -13.17 28.30
N ARG A 330 35.03 -12.76 28.80
CA ARG A 330 35.28 -12.53 30.22
C ARG A 330 34.46 -11.36 30.75
N LEU A 331 34.33 -10.27 30.01
CA LEU A 331 33.48 -9.13 30.37
C LEU A 331 32.02 -9.57 30.52
N GLY A 332 31.48 -10.35 29.58
CA GLY A 332 30.13 -10.91 29.71
C GLY A 332 29.97 -11.81 30.94
N GLN A 333 30.98 -12.62 31.26
CA GLN A 333 30.99 -13.45 32.48
C GLN A 333 31.05 -12.60 33.77
N LEU A 334 31.90 -11.57 33.81
CA LEU A 334 32.03 -10.67 34.96
C LEU A 334 30.75 -9.85 35.16
N GLU A 335 30.12 -9.37 34.09
CA GLU A 335 28.84 -8.66 34.13
C GLU A 335 27.72 -9.55 34.69
N THR A 336 27.69 -10.83 34.29
CA THR A 336 26.72 -11.81 34.81
C THR A 336 26.95 -12.09 36.30
N ILE A 337 28.20 -12.22 36.74
CA ILE A 337 28.53 -12.45 38.16
C ILE A 337 28.26 -11.19 38.98
N LEU A 338 28.60 -10.01 38.47
CA LEU A 338 28.31 -8.74 39.13
C LEU A 338 26.80 -8.56 39.32
N ALA A 339 25.99 -8.86 38.29
CA ALA A 339 24.53 -8.81 38.39
C ALA A 339 24.02 -9.68 39.55
N ARG A 340 24.53 -10.91 39.67
CA ARG A 340 24.20 -11.83 40.78
C ARG A 340 24.70 -11.31 42.13
N CYS A 341 25.88 -10.70 42.19
CA CYS A 341 26.39 -10.08 43.43
C CYS A 341 25.55 -8.86 43.83
N THR A 342 25.14 -8.02 42.88
CA THR A 342 24.29 -6.86 43.15
C THR A 342 22.89 -7.26 43.58
N GLU A 343 22.34 -8.32 43.00
CA GLU A 343 21.07 -8.90 43.42
C GLU A 343 21.18 -9.49 44.83
N ALA A 344 22.25 -10.24 45.12
CA ALA A 344 22.51 -10.78 46.46
C ALA A 344 22.74 -9.68 47.51
N LEU A 345 23.45 -8.60 47.18
CA LEU A 345 23.64 -7.44 48.06
C LEU A 345 22.37 -6.61 48.23
N GLY A 346 21.58 -6.44 47.17
CA GLY A 346 20.30 -5.73 47.22
C GLY A 346 19.25 -6.44 48.09
N ASN A 347 19.38 -7.76 48.22
CA ASN A 347 18.50 -8.61 49.03
C ASN A 347 19.10 -9.00 50.39
N ALA A 348 20.32 -8.57 50.73
CA ALA A 348 20.99 -8.94 51.97
C ALA A 348 20.68 -7.98 53.13
N VAL A 349 20.17 -8.51 54.25
CA VAL A 349 19.92 -7.74 55.48
C VAL A 349 21.23 -7.29 56.17
N HIS A 350 22.29 -8.09 56.06
CA HIS A 350 23.65 -7.73 56.48
C HIS A 350 24.62 -8.02 55.33
N PRO A 351 24.98 -7.01 54.52
CA PRO A 351 25.84 -7.22 53.36
C PRO A 351 27.23 -7.68 53.82
N GLN A 352 27.66 -8.84 53.33
CA GLN A 352 28.97 -9.37 53.65
C GLN A 352 30.04 -8.46 53.05
N THR A 353 30.93 -7.92 53.87
CA THR A 353 31.95 -6.95 53.44
C THR A 353 32.85 -7.48 52.33
N ALA A 354 33.14 -8.79 52.34
CA ALA A 354 33.87 -9.46 51.27
C ALA A 354 33.11 -9.47 49.92
N LEU A 355 31.77 -9.56 49.95
CA LEU A 355 30.92 -9.54 48.75
C LEU A 355 30.78 -8.13 48.19
N VAL A 356 30.72 -7.11 49.06
CA VAL A 356 30.75 -5.69 48.66
C VAL A 356 32.09 -5.36 48.00
N ALA A 357 33.21 -5.73 48.64
CA ALA A 357 34.54 -5.54 48.09
C ALA A 357 34.74 -6.30 46.76
N ALA A 358 34.20 -7.51 46.65
CA ALA A 358 34.23 -8.27 45.40
C ALA A 358 33.40 -7.61 44.29
N ALA A 359 32.21 -7.08 44.60
CA ALA A 359 31.38 -6.36 43.63
C ALA A 359 32.04 -5.08 43.12
N GLU A 360 32.72 -4.32 44.00
CA GLU A 360 33.49 -3.14 43.61
C GLU A 360 34.70 -3.51 42.73
N ALA A 361 35.42 -4.57 43.08
CA ALA A 361 36.53 -5.08 42.26
C ALA A 361 36.05 -5.57 40.88
N LEU A 362 34.89 -6.24 40.81
CA LEU A 362 34.27 -6.68 39.56
C LEU A 362 33.86 -5.51 38.68
N ARG A 363 33.24 -4.45 39.25
CA ARG A 363 32.91 -3.21 38.51
C ARG A 363 34.15 -2.54 37.94
N GLY A 364 35.20 -2.39 38.76
CA GLY A 364 36.45 -1.79 38.31
C GLY A 364 37.11 -2.54 37.17
N GLU A 365 37.07 -3.88 37.19
CA GLU A 365 37.60 -4.71 36.10
C GLU A 365 36.70 -4.69 34.86
N ILE A 366 35.37 -4.66 34.99
CA ILE A 366 34.44 -4.48 33.86
C ILE A 366 34.69 -3.13 33.19
N ASP A 367 34.78 -2.04 33.95
CA ASP A 367 35.03 -0.69 33.40
C ASP A 367 36.41 -0.58 32.75
N ARG A 368 37.39 -1.31 33.27
CA ARG A 368 38.71 -1.42 32.65
C ARG A 368 38.62 -2.18 31.33
N LEU A 369 37.91 -3.31 31.30
CA LEU A 369 37.73 -4.11 30.09
C LEU A 369 36.88 -3.40 29.03
N ARG A 370 35.81 -2.69 29.40
CA ARG A 370 35.01 -1.85 28.49
C ARG A 370 35.84 -0.75 27.84
N ARG A 371 36.71 -0.08 28.60
CA ARG A 371 37.66 0.93 28.08
C ARG A 371 38.69 0.32 27.14
N VAL A 372 39.17 -0.89 27.42
CA VAL A 372 40.10 -1.63 26.56
C VAL A 372 39.40 -2.16 25.29
N LEU A 373 38.09 -2.37 25.33
CA LEU A 373 37.28 -2.92 24.26
C LEU A 373 36.51 -1.87 23.44
N GLU A 374 36.58 -0.58 23.77
CA GLU A 374 35.93 0.54 23.05
C GLU A 374 34.43 0.30 22.75
N VAL A 375 33.72 -0.41 23.62
CA VAL A 375 32.26 -0.62 23.50
C VAL A 375 31.57 0.48 24.29
N GLU A 376 31.17 1.56 23.62
CA GLU A 376 30.33 2.61 24.21
C GLU A 376 28.89 2.09 24.36
N ALA A 377 28.42 1.95 25.60
CA ALA A 377 27.02 1.70 25.88
C ALA A 377 26.21 2.99 25.62
N PRO A 378 24.94 2.91 25.18
CA PRO A 378 24.08 4.09 25.08
C PRO A 378 23.80 4.63 26.48
N ASP A 379 24.45 5.74 26.80
CA ASP A 379 24.26 6.53 28.02
C ASP A 379 22.83 7.07 28.11
N ALA A 380 21.89 6.30 28.66
CA ALA A 380 20.53 6.79 28.91
C ALA A 380 20.47 7.80 30.07
N LEU A 381 21.35 7.66 31.07
CA LEU A 381 21.37 8.51 32.27
C LEU A 381 22.07 9.85 32.04
N ARG A 382 23.07 9.91 31.15
CA ARG A 382 23.84 11.13 30.87
C ARG A 382 22.99 12.29 30.31
N PRO A 383 22.15 12.13 29.27
CA PRO A 383 21.34 13.24 28.76
C PRO A 383 20.30 13.69 29.79
N LEU A 384 19.74 12.78 30.60
CA LEU A 384 18.82 13.10 31.68
C LEU A 384 19.48 13.89 32.82
N LEU A 385 20.67 13.47 33.27
CA LEU A 385 21.44 14.18 34.30
C LEU A 385 22.00 15.50 33.78
N ALA A 386 22.44 15.57 32.52
CA ALA A 386 22.87 16.82 31.89
C ALA A 386 21.71 17.83 31.79
N ALA A 387 20.50 17.36 31.44
CA ALA A 387 19.30 18.19 31.45
C ALA A 387 18.99 18.69 32.88
N ALA A 388 18.99 17.81 33.89
CA ALA A 388 18.73 18.19 35.27
C ALA A 388 19.76 19.20 35.83
N VAL A 389 21.04 19.03 35.48
CA VAL A 389 22.12 19.98 35.80
C VAL A 389 21.92 21.34 35.11
N ASN A 390 21.41 21.37 33.89
CA ASN A 390 21.12 22.62 33.19
C ASN A 390 19.97 23.41 33.82
N TYR A 391 19.03 22.73 34.49
CA TYR A 391 17.95 23.35 35.26
C TYR A 391 18.31 23.68 36.72
N ALA A 392 19.51 23.32 37.18
CA ALA A 392 19.97 23.60 38.53
C ALA A 392 20.18 25.11 38.77
N THR A 393 19.77 25.58 39.95
CA THR A 393 19.98 26.96 40.43
C THR A 393 21.33 27.09 41.14
N ALA A 394 21.81 28.32 41.32
CA ALA A 394 23.12 28.61 41.93
C ALA A 394 23.35 27.91 43.27
N ASP A 395 22.30 27.84 44.11
CA ASP A 395 22.34 27.26 45.45
C ASP A 395 22.44 25.73 45.44
N THR A 396 22.06 25.09 44.32
CA THR A 396 21.99 23.63 44.20
C THR A 396 23.25 23.02 43.58
N PHE A 397 24.19 23.81 43.06
CA PHE A 397 25.41 23.29 42.43
C PHE A 397 26.28 22.48 43.41
N GLY A 398 26.33 22.87 44.69
CA GLY A 398 27.04 22.10 45.71
C GLY A 398 26.45 20.70 45.88
N ALA A 399 25.11 20.61 45.96
CA ALA A 399 24.38 19.35 46.05
C ALA A 399 24.59 18.50 44.78
N TRP A 400 24.54 19.10 43.59
CA TRP A 400 24.78 18.38 42.33
C TRP A 400 26.20 17.85 42.18
N ARG A 401 27.23 18.60 42.62
CA ARG A 401 28.60 18.06 42.69
C ARG A 401 28.71 16.89 43.64
N GLY A 402 27.99 16.95 44.77
CA GLY A 402 27.87 15.84 45.73
C GLY A 402 27.22 14.61 45.10
N VAL A 403 26.08 14.77 44.43
CA VAL A 403 25.35 13.68 43.76
C VAL A 403 26.17 13.06 42.63
N ILE A 404 26.81 13.85 41.76
CA ILE A 404 27.68 13.33 40.69
C ILE A 404 28.89 12.61 41.30
N GLY A 405 29.45 13.15 42.39
CA GLY A 405 30.51 12.50 43.16
C GLY A 405 30.07 11.14 43.72
N GLN A 406 28.87 11.06 44.29
CA GLN A 406 28.28 9.84 44.82
C GLN A 406 28.00 8.81 43.72
N LEU A 407 27.41 9.24 42.60
CA LEU A 407 27.13 8.37 41.46
C LEU A 407 28.41 7.81 40.83
N ARG A 408 29.48 8.62 40.80
CA ARG A 408 30.83 8.16 40.41
C ARG A 408 31.36 7.12 41.42
N THR A 409 31.23 7.36 42.73
CA THR A 409 31.69 6.37 43.73
C THR A 409 30.89 5.08 43.71
N THR A 410 29.60 5.11 43.33
CA THR A 410 28.78 3.91 43.19
C THR A 410 28.99 3.17 41.86
N GLY A 411 29.80 3.72 40.95
CA GLY A 411 30.04 3.15 39.61
C GLY A 411 28.86 3.30 38.65
N ALA A 412 27.92 4.21 38.95
CA ALA A 412 26.75 4.48 38.11
C ALA A 412 27.05 5.49 36.98
N LEU A 413 28.18 6.20 37.08
CA LEU A 413 28.69 7.14 36.09
C LEU A 413 30.20 6.92 35.91
N GLY A 414 30.64 6.84 34.66
CA GLY A 414 32.06 6.76 34.32
C GLY A 414 32.84 8.02 34.74
N ALA A 415 34.17 7.91 34.85
CA ALA A 415 35.01 9.04 35.24
C ALA A 415 34.97 10.20 34.22
N GLU A 416 34.92 9.88 32.93
CA GLU A 416 34.79 10.88 31.85
C GLU A 416 33.40 11.51 31.82
N GLU A 417 32.34 10.73 32.01
CA GLU A 417 30.96 11.21 32.07
C GLU A 417 30.72 12.13 33.28
N ALA A 418 31.24 11.75 34.45
CA ALA A 418 31.23 12.59 35.63
C ALA A 418 32.01 13.89 35.39
N GLY A 419 33.15 13.82 34.69
CA GLY A 419 33.92 14.99 34.26
C GLY A 419 33.11 15.91 33.35
N ALA A 420 32.41 15.37 32.35
CA ALA A 420 31.57 16.12 31.42
C ALA A 420 30.38 16.79 32.13
N LEU A 421 29.75 16.13 33.10
CA LEU A 421 28.65 16.70 33.90
C LEU A 421 29.14 17.80 34.83
N LEU A 422 30.31 17.63 35.47
CA LEU A 422 30.95 18.67 36.28
C LEU A 422 31.33 19.90 35.44
N GLU A 423 31.78 19.69 34.19
CA GLU A 423 32.05 20.78 33.26
C GLU A 423 30.75 21.47 32.79
N SER A 424 29.64 20.73 32.68
CA SER A 424 28.31 21.33 32.46
C SER A 424 27.90 22.22 33.63
N ILE A 425 28.17 21.81 34.88
CA ILE A 425 27.96 22.65 36.07
C ILE A 425 28.81 23.91 36.00
N ARG A 426 30.10 23.81 35.64
CA ARG A 426 30.98 24.98 35.51
C ARG A 426 30.51 25.95 34.44
N ARG A 427 30.14 25.44 33.26
CA ARG A 427 29.56 26.25 32.17
C ARG A 427 28.27 26.92 32.58
N ARG A 428 27.39 26.21 33.29
CA ARG A 428 26.14 26.78 33.80
C ARG A 428 26.38 27.83 34.87
N GLN A 429 27.33 27.61 35.78
CA GLN A 429 27.74 28.58 36.79
C GLN A 429 28.36 29.83 36.15
N ALA A 430 29.18 29.66 35.11
CA ALA A 430 29.73 30.76 34.33
C ALA A 430 28.64 31.52 33.56
N ALA A 431 27.65 30.82 32.99
CA ALA A 431 26.51 31.42 32.32
C ALA A 431 25.59 32.19 33.29
N LEU A 432 25.36 31.67 34.51
CA LEU A 432 24.63 32.39 35.55
C LEU A 432 25.43 33.58 36.11
N ALA A 433 26.76 33.47 36.18
CA ALA A 433 27.63 34.59 36.54
C ALA A 433 27.64 35.68 35.45
N GLN A 434 27.66 35.30 34.17
CA GLN A 434 27.50 36.22 33.03
C GLN A 434 26.09 36.83 32.95
N ALA A 435 25.05 36.09 33.37
CA ALA A 435 23.70 36.62 33.51
C ALA A 435 23.53 37.51 34.75
N ALA A 436 24.42 37.40 35.74
CA ALA A 436 24.47 38.25 36.93
C ALA A 436 25.32 39.52 36.71
N GLU A 437 26.16 39.56 35.67
CA GLU A 437 26.68 40.82 35.13
C GLU A 437 25.55 41.52 34.35
N PRO A 438 25.22 42.78 34.66
CA PRO A 438 24.18 43.49 33.93
C PRO A 438 24.61 43.62 32.47
N ALA A 439 23.87 42.97 31.57
CA ALA A 439 23.97 43.20 30.14
C ALA A 439 23.83 44.71 29.88
N PRO A 440 24.56 45.29 28.90
CA PRO A 440 24.45 46.72 28.62
C PRO A 440 22.97 47.06 28.40
N GLU A 441 22.43 47.92 29.27
CA GLU A 441 21.05 48.38 29.20
C GLU A 441 20.84 48.95 27.79
N VAL A 442 19.91 48.34 27.05
CA VAL A 442 19.44 48.93 25.79
C VAL A 442 18.71 50.20 26.22
N ARG A 443 19.27 51.36 25.86
CA ARG A 443 18.67 52.67 26.19
C ARG A 443 17.20 52.67 25.73
N ASP A 444 16.31 53.27 26.51
CA ASP A 444 14.87 53.31 26.19
C ASP A 444 14.59 53.83 24.77
N GLU A 445 15.42 54.77 24.29
CA GLU A 445 15.41 55.30 22.92
C GLU A 445 15.64 54.23 21.82
N GLU A 446 16.45 53.19 22.09
CA GLU A 446 16.68 52.08 21.15
C GLU A 446 15.47 51.12 21.13
N ILE A 447 14.81 50.91 22.28
CA ILE A 447 13.62 50.05 22.40
C ILE A 447 12.44 50.61 21.59
N GLU A 448 12.39 51.91 21.32
CA GLU A 448 11.36 52.52 20.46
C GLU A 448 11.49 52.10 18.99
N THR A 449 12.67 51.64 18.55
CA THR A 449 12.86 51.14 17.18
C THR A 449 12.46 49.66 17.07
N PRO A 450 11.93 49.19 15.92
CA PRO A 450 11.63 47.77 15.70
C PRO A 450 12.87 46.87 15.94
N ARG A 451 14.04 47.32 15.48
CA ARG A 451 15.31 46.60 15.65
C ARG A 451 15.78 46.53 17.10
N GLY A 452 15.65 47.61 17.87
CA GLY A 452 15.98 47.59 19.29
C GLY A 452 14.98 46.78 20.11
N CYS A 453 13.69 46.75 19.73
CA CYS A 453 12.74 45.78 20.29
C CYS A 453 13.14 44.34 20.01
N LEU A 454 13.52 44.00 18.78
CA LEU A 454 14.03 42.67 18.44
C LEU A 454 15.24 42.33 19.32
N ARG A 455 16.19 43.26 19.46
CA ARG A 455 17.36 43.09 20.30
C ARG A 455 17.00 42.87 21.77
N ALA A 456 16.09 43.66 22.33
CA ALA A 456 15.63 43.53 23.71
C ALA A 456 14.91 42.19 23.97
N VAL A 457 14.09 41.74 23.02
CA VAL A 457 13.44 40.41 23.06
C VAL A 457 14.49 39.29 22.98
N MET A 458 15.48 39.42 22.10
CA MET A 458 16.56 38.44 21.96
C MET A 458 17.53 38.43 23.15
N LEU A 459 17.61 39.52 23.92
CA LEU A 459 18.34 39.59 25.18
C LEU A 459 17.50 39.15 26.40
N GLY A 460 16.21 38.82 26.20
CA GLY A 460 15.30 38.40 27.26
C GLY A 460 14.82 39.53 28.17
N GLN A 461 15.09 40.79 27.81
CA GLN A 461 14.67 41.98 28.56
C GLN A 461 13.17 42.26 28.41
N LEU A 462 12.57 41.82 27.29
CA LEU A 462 11.13 41.94 27.02
C LEU A 462 10.54 40.61 26.55
N PRO A 463 9.31 40.26 26.94
CA PRO A 463 8.58 39.16 26.33
C PRO A 463 8.19 39.54 24.89
N GLY A 464 8.42 38.64 23.95
CA GLY A 464 8.22 38.94 22.53
C GLY A 464 7.65 37.76 21.76
N ILE A 465 6.85 38.10 20.75
CA ILE A 465 6.24 37.16 19.82
C ILE A 465 6.73 37.52 18.43
N LEU A 466 7.54 36.65 17.85
CA LEU A 466 8.12 36.81 16.53
C LEU A 466 7.29 36.03 15.51
N LEU A 467 6.58 36.73 14.64
CA LEU A 467 5.83 36.18 13.52
C LEU A 467 6.70 36.30 12.26
N LEU A 468 6.93 35.20 11.56
CA LEU A 468 7.69 35.16 10.32
C LEU A 468 6.78 34.78 9.16
N ASP A 469 6.80 35.60 8.13
CA ASP A 469 6.34 35.21 6.81
C ASP A 469 7.41 34.34 6.15
N GLY A 470 7.21 33.03 6.20
CA GLY A 470 8.21 32.05 5.78
C GLY A 470 8.61 32.19 4.31
N HIS A 471 7.70 32.56 3.41
CA HIS A 471 8.06 32.76 2.00
C HIS A 471 8.88 34.04 1.82
N ASN A 472 8.44 35.16 2.40
CA ASN A 472 9.17 36.42 2.32
C ASN A 472 10.55 36.35 3.00
N VAL A 473 10.68 35.63 4.11
CA VAL A 473 11.99 35.42 4.76
C VAL A 473 12.92 34.56 3.90
N LEU A 474 12.42 33.47 3.30
CA LEU A 474 13.23 32.63 2.42
C LEU A 474 13.68 33.38 1.16
N PHE A 475 12.82 34.23 0.59
CA PHE A 475 13.19 35.10 -0.54
C PHE A 475 14.14 36.24 -0.13
N GLY A 476 13.98 36.80 1.07
CA GLY A 476 14.84 37.87 1.59
C GLY A 476 16.23 37.39 1.97
N LEU A 477 16.37 36.14 2.42
CA LEU A 477 17.61 35.53 2.89
C LEU A 477 18.13 34.42 1.95
N GLN A 478 18.00 34.65 0.64
CA GLN A 478 18.44 33.68 -0.38
C GLN A 478 19.90 33.27 -0.23
N SER A 479 20.80 34.19 0.15
CA SER A 479 22.23 33.88 0.33
C SER A 479 22.50 32.85 1.43
N ARG A 480 21.58 32.67 2.39
CA ARG A 480 21.70 31.70 3.49
C ARG A 480 20.99 30.38 3.18
N TYR A 481 19.79 30.45 2.62
CA TYR A 481 18.92 29.28 2.48
C TYR A 481 18.89 28.66 1.09
N ARG A 482 19.41 29.34 0.07
CA ARG A 482 19.42 28.84 -1.30
C ARG A 482 20.75 28.16 -1.61
N ARG A 483 20.70 26.90 -2.04
CA ARG A 483 21.86 26.23 -2.63
C ARG A 483 21.93 26.57 -4.13
N PRO A 484 23.12 26.53 -4.76
CA PRO A 484 23.27 26.81 -6.20
C PRO A 484 22.42 25.92 -7.12
N GLN A 485 21.94 24.78 -6.60
CA GLN A 485 21.18 23.75 -7.33
C GLN A 485 19.66 23.86 -7.12
N ASP A 486 19.18 24.75 -6.25
CA ASP A 486 17.75 24.86 -5.92
C ASP A 486 16.97 25.66 -6.99
N HIS A 487 15.77 25.17 -7.33
CA HIS A 487 14.81 25.82 -8.23
C HIS A 487 14.45 27.25 -7.78
N VAL A 488 13.76 28.01 -8.66
CA VAL A 488 13.35 29.40 -8.43
C VAL A 488 12.51 29.59 -7.15
N TYR A 489 11.84 28.54 -6.67
CA TYR A 489 11.02 28.56 -5.45
C TYR A 489 11.70 27.79 -4.30
N PRO A 490 11.70 28.34 -3.07
CA PRO A 490 12.34 27.68 -1.94
C PRO A 490 11.59 26.39 -1.56
N GLY A 491 12.28 25.26 -1.73
CA GLY A 491 11.75 23.93 -1.46
C GLY A 491 11.70 23.55 0.02
N ARG A 492 11.26 22.32 0.30
CA ARG A 492 11.19 21.72 1.64
C ARG A 492 12.51 21.84 2.45
N PRO A 493 13.71 21.59 1.88
CA PRO A 493 14.96 21.70 2.63
C PRO A 493 15.26 23.11 3.14
N ALA A 494 14.89 24.15 2.39
CA ALA A 494 15.08 25.53 2.79
C ALA A 494 14.13 25.92 3.94
N ARG A 495 12.88 25.43 3.88
CA ARG A 495 11.89 25.60 4.96
C ARG A 495 12.35 24.91 6.25
N ASP A 496 12.83 23.67 6.15
CA ASP A 496 13.35 22.91 7.30
C ASP A 496 14.58 23.60 7.92
N CYS A 497 15.45 24.17 7.08
CA CYS A 497 16.62 24.93 7.54
C CYS A 497 16.22 26.21 8.30
N LEU A 498 15.26 26.98 7.78
CA LEU A 498 14.71 28.16 8.46
C LEU A 498 14.08 27.80 9.80
N VAL A 499 13.27 26.73 9.85
CA VAL A 499 12.67 26.25 11.10
C VAL A 499 13.76 25.82 12.09
N GLY A 500 14.80 25.12 11.63
CA GLY A 500 15.94 24.74 12.46
C GLY A 500 16.71 25.95 13.01
N ASP A 501 16.91 26.99 12.20
CA ASP A 501 17.50 28.26 12.65
C ASP A 501 16.63 28.94 13.72
N MET A 502 15.30 28.96 13.55
CA MET A 502 14.38 29.52 14.55
C MET A 502 14.36 28.72 15.85
N VAL A 503 14.47 27.39 15.77
CA VAL A 503 14.60 26.54 16.95
C VAL A 503 15.90 26.84 17.68
N ARG A 504 17.03 26.98 16.98
CA ARG A 504 18.30 27.40 17.60
C ARG A 504 18.20 28.78 18.24
N LEU A 505 17.54 29.73 17.57
CA LEU A 505 17.32 31.08 18.07
C LEU A 505 16.49 31.08 19.37
N ALA A 506 15.44 30.25 19.45
CA ALA A 506 14.52 30.20 20.58
C ALA A 506 14.90 29.22 21.70
N ALA A 507 15.87 28.32 21.50
CA ALA A 507 16.20 27.22 22.41
C ALA A 507 16.53 27.67 23.85
N ASN A 508 17.17 28.84 24.00
CA ASN A 508 17.58 29.38 25.30
C ASN A 508 16.75 30.61 25.74
N ARG A 509 15.59 30.84 25.12
CA ARG A 509 14.80 32.07 25.28
C ARG A 509 13.32 31.75 25.54
N PRO A 510 12.93 31.42 26.77
CA PRO A 510 11.55 31.06 27.10
C PRO A 510 10.54 32.21 26.90
N ASN A 511 11.01 33.45 26.98
CA ASN A 511 10.19 34.66 26.83
C ASN A 511 10.00 35.08 25.35
N CYS A 512 10.58 34.33 24.40
CA CYS A 512 10.46 34.59 22.97
C CYS A 512 9.68 33.45 22.31
N ARG A 513 8.46 33.74 21.83
CA ARG A 513 7.65 32.78 21.07
C ARG A 513 7.79 33.08 19.58
N VAL A 514 8.02 32.05 18.77
CA VAL A 514 8.21 32.18 17.33
C VAL A 514 7.11 31.43 16.58
N ARG A 515 6.47 32.09 15.62
CA ARG A 515 5.52 31.48 14.67
C ARG A 515 6.03 31.68 13.26
N VAL A 516 6.21 30.58 12.52
CA VAL A 516 6.62 30.62 11.11
C VAL A 516 5.43 30.21 10.27
N VAL A 517 4.94 31.12 9.43
CA VAL A 517 3.78 30.86 8.56
C VAL A 517 4.25 30.60 7.14
N PHE A 518 3.87 29.47 6.56
CA PHE A 518 4.13 29.11 5.17
C PHE A 518 2.82 28.98 4.39
N ASP A 519 2.87 29.30 3.10
CA ASP A 519 1.83 28.85 2.17
C ASP A 519 1.93 27.35 1.90
N GLY A 520 0.82 26.67 2.12
CA GLY A 520 0.65 25.24 1.88
C GLY A 520 -0.78 24.93 1.42
N PRO A 521 -0.98 23.79 0.73
CA PRO A 521 -2.31 23.39 0.26
C PRO A 521 -3.24 22.97 1.41
N GLU A 522 -2.69 22.35 2.45
CA GLU A 522 -3.43 21.90 3.63
C GLU A 522 -3.03 22.73 4.85
N ARG A 523 -4.02 23.07 5.69
CA ARG A 523 -3.78 23.77 6.94
C ARG A 523 -3.18 22.78 7.93
N SER A 524 -2.00 23.10 8.46
CA SER A 524 -1.35 22.27 9.48
C SER A 524 -0.52 23.10 10.44
N ASP A 525 -0.66 22.82 11.72
CA ASP A 525 0.06 23.49 12.81
C ASP A 525 0.99 22.46 13.45
N THR A 526 2.29 22.61 13.22
CA THR A 526 3.31 21.68 13.74
C THR A 526 4.22 22.40 14.71
N ARG A 527 4.31 21.88 15.94
CA ARG A 527 5.17 22.44 16.97
C ARG A 527 6.58 21.88 16.84
N ALA A 528 7.51 22.70 16.34
CA ALA A 528 8.91 22.33 16.14
C ALA A 528 9.71 22.34 17.46
N SER A 529 9.34 23.19 18.41
CA SER A 529 9.87 23.19 19.78
C SER A 529 8.87 23.83 20.76
N ALA A 530 9.17 23.84 22.07
CA ALA A 530 8.30 24.48 23.07
C ALA A 530 7.90 25.93 22.69
N ASN A 531 8.83 26.67 22.05
CA ASN A 531 8.68 28.08 21.73
C ASN A 531 8.56 28.37 20.23
N VAL A 532 8.63 27.36 19.35
CA VAL A 532 8.56 27.54 17.88
C VAL A 532 7.44 26.68 17.32
N THR A 533 6.50 27.33 16.62
CA THR A 533 5.43 26.64 15.88
C THR A 533 5.45 27.04 14.42
N THR A 534 5.30 26.05 13.56
CA THR A 534 5.18 26.21 12.11
C THR A 534 3.73 26.05 11.72
N ILE A 535 3.20 27.00 10.97
CA ILE A 535 1.80 27.04 10.53
C ILE A 535 1.80 27.02 9.00
N TYR A 536 1.06 26.10 8.41
CA TYR A 536 0.75 26.11 6.98
C TYR A 536 -0.65 26.68 6.78
N SER A 537 -0.80 27.68 5.91
CA SER A 537 -2.04 28.46 5.78
C SER A 537 -3.25 27.64 5.34
N GLY A 538 -3.08 26.73 4.38
CA GLY A 538 -4.14 25.87 3.83
C GLY A 538 -5.17 26.62 2.97
N GLY A 539 -5.90 25.87 2.13
CA GLY A 539 -7.02 26.39 1.31
C GLY A 539 -6.63 26.82 -0.11
N GLU A 540 -7.56 27.42 -0.85
CA GLU A 540 -7.38 27.89 -2.25
C GLU A 540 -7.38 29.43 -2.33
N GLY A 541 -6.42 30.03 -3.05
CA GLY A 541 -6.30 31.48 -3.24
C GLY A 541 -4.88 32.04 -3.14
N GLU A 542 -4.68 33.28 -3.59
CA GLU A 542 -3.45 34.07 -3.37
C GLU A 542 -3.47 34.73 -1.98
N HIS A 543 -2.30 35.05 -1.40
CA HIS A 543 -2.18 35.74 -0.10
C HIS A 543 -2.79 35.00 1.11
N ARG A 544 -2.66 33.68 1.17
CA ARG A 544 -3.26 32.86 2.26
C ARG A 544 -2.46 32.99 3.56
N ALA A 545 -1.13 32.97 3.50
CA ALA A 545 -0.27 33.22 4.66
C ALA A 545 -0.55 34.58 5.31
N ASP A 546 -0.79 35.62 4.51
CA ASP A 546 -1.05 36.99 4.98
C ASP A 546 -2.28 37.05 5.90
N LYS A 547 -3.37 36.38 5.51
CA LYS A 547 -4.60 36.29 6.33
C LYS A 547 -4.34 35.64 7.68
N VAL A 548 -3.60 34.53 7.68
CA VAL A 548 -3.25 33.80 8.92
C VAL A 548 -2.35 34.66 9.80
N ILE A 549 -1.37 35.36 9.23
CA ILE A 549 -0.49 36.27 9.97
C ILE A 549 -1.30 37.40 10.62
N VAL A 550 -2.25 38.00 9.89
CA VAL A 550 -3.12 39.06 10.42
C VAL A 550 -4.01 38.54 11.55
N GLU A 551 -4.54 37.32 11.43
CA GLU A 551 -5.30 36.66 12.50
C GLU A 551 -4.45 36.40 13.75
N GLU A 552 -3.22 35.91 13.58
CA GLU A 552 -2.27 35.68 14.68
C GLU A 552 -1.89 37.00 15.37
N VAL A 553 -1.66 38.09 14.61
CA VAL A 553 -1.42 39.42 15.19
C VAL A 553 -2.61 39.85 16.05
N ARG A 554 -3.85 39.69 15.55
CA ARG A 554 -5.06 40.03 16.33
C ARG A 554 -5.21 39.16 17.58
N PHE A 555 -4.88 37.88 17.47
CA PHE A 555 -4.95 36.93 18.57
C PHE A 555 -3.98 37.34 19.69
N PHE A 556 -2.71 37.53 19.38
CA PHE A 556 -1.70 37.86 20.38
C PHE A 556 -1.86 39.25 20.99
N ARG A 557 -2.38 40.23 20.22
CA ARG A 557 -2.69 41.55 20.77
C ARG A 557 -3.88 41.53 21.73
N LYS A 558 -4.80 40.56 21.59
CA LYS A 558 -5.90 40.35 22.56
C LYS A 558 -5.47 39.53 23.77
N GLU A 559 -4.60 38.54 23.58
CA GLU A 559 -4.19 37.60 24.63
C GLU A 559 -3.07 38.17 25.52
N SER A 560 -2.24 39.07 25.02
CA SER A 560 -1.06 39.55 25.73
C SER A 560 -0.75 41.02 25.41
N GLU A 561 -1.22 41.93 26.26
CA GLU A 561 -0.89 43.37 26.14
C GLU A 561 0.59 43.66 26.42
N GLU A 562 1.24 42.86 27.26
CA GLU A 562 2.64 43.03 27.67
C GLU A 562 3.66 42.50 26.64
N SER A 563 3.25 41.60 25.74
CA SER A 563 4.17 40.98 24.79
C SER A 563 4.33 41.81 23.51
N MET A 564 5.58 42.04 23.11
CA MET A 564 5.90 42.76 21.88
C MET A 564 5.67 41.86 20.67
N VAL A 565 4.71 42.18 19.81
CA VAL A 565 4.45 41.45 18.56
C VAL A 565 5.33 42.03 17.44
N LEU A 566 6.24 41.20 16.93
CA LEU A 566 7.21 41.53 15.89
C LEU A 566 6.88 40.71 14.63
N LEU A 567 6.61 41.37 13.51
CA LEU A 567 6.39 40.71 12.22
C LEU A 567 7.60 40.88 11.32
N VAL A 568 8.14 39.78 10.81
CA VAL A 568 9.22 39.76 9.83
C VAL A 568 8.65 39.49 8.45
N THR A 569 8.62 40.52 7.61
CA THR A 569 8.21 40.42 6.20
C THR A 569 8.83 41.58 5.40
N ASN A 570 9.04 41.36 4.10
CA ASN A 570 9.38 42.42 3.15
C ASN A 570 8.16 42.91 2.36
N ASP A 571 6.98 42.33 2.59
CA ASP A 571 5.74 42.79 1.98
C ASP A 571 5.22 44.05 2.68
N ASN A 572 5.16 45.15 1.93
CA ASN A 572 4.74 46.45 2.44
C ASN A 572 3.23 46.51 2.76
N GLU A 573 2.40 45.74 2.06
CA GLU A 573 0.95 45.70 2.29
C GLU A 573 0.65 44.99 3.61
N LEU A 574 1.20 43.78 3.78
CA LEU A 574 1.10 43.02 5.02
C LEU A 574 1.74 43.77 6.21
N ALA A 575 2.92 44.38 6.00
CA ALA A 575 3.55 45.21 7.01
C ALA A 575 2.66 46.40 7.41
N GLY A 576 2.03 47.06 6.44
CA GLY A 576 1.10 48.17 6.68
C GLY A 576 -0.12 47.75 7.49
N GLU A 577 -0.71 46.59 7.20
CA GLU A 577 -1.85 46.05 7.95
C GLU A 577 -1.46 45.64 9.37
N ALA A 578 -0.33 44.94 9.54
CA ALA A 578 0.16 44.53 10.85
C ALA A 578 0.49 45.73 11.76
N ARG A 579 1.05 46.82 11.20
CA ARG A 579 1.28 48.07 11.95
C ARG A 579 0.00 48.72 12.45
N ARG A 580 -1.08 48.70 11.66
CA ARG A 580 -2.40 49.23 12.10
C ARG A 580 -2.96 48.43 13.28
N LEU A 581 -2.62 47.15 13.36
CA LEU A 581 -2.98 46.26 14.48
C LEU A 581 -1.98 46.35 15.65
N GLY A 582 -0.95 47.20 15.53
CA GLY A 582 0.02 47.48 16.58
C GLY A 582 1.21 46.52 16.65
N ALA A 583 1.42 45.68 15.63
CA ALA A 583 2.67 44.92 15.51
C ALA A 583 3.80 45.82 14.96
N ARG A 584 5.04 45.56 15.38
CA ARG A 584 6.22 46.22 14.80
C ARG A 584 6.77 45.35 13.68
N THR A 585 7.08 45.97 12.55
CA THR A 585 7.53 45.23 11.36
C THR A 585 9.04 45.32 11.20
N LEU A 586 9.65 44.21 10.81
CA LEU A 586 11.08 44.03 10.62
C LEU A 586 11.34 43.48 9.22
N SER A 587 12.49 43.86 8.64
CA SER A 587 12.97 43.22 7.42
C SER A 587 13.58 41.86 7.78
N PRO A 588 13.51 40.83 6.90
CA PRO A 588 14.25 39.59 7.07
C PRO A 588 15.76 39.80 7.30
N MET A 589 16.33 40.88 6.75
CA MET A 589 17.74 41.23 6.98
C MET A 589 18.06 41.56 8.44
N ASP A 590 17.07 42.00 9.21
CA ASP A 590 17.23 42.35 10.63
C ASP A 590 17.41 41.10 11.50
N LEU A 591 17.05 39.91 10.99
CA LEU A 591 17.28 38.64 11.68
C LEU A 591 18.71 38.13 11.53
N VAL A 592 19.42 38.49 10.46
CA VAL A 592 20.73 37.94 10.10
C VAL A 592 21.75 37.96 11.25
N PRO A 593 21.90 39.05 12.04
CA PRO A 593 22.86 39.10 13.15
C PRO A 593 22.62 38.06 14.25
N PHE A 594 21.41 37.52 14.34
CA PHE A 594 21.01 36.55 15.35
C PHE A 594 21.00 35.11 14.84
N LEU A 595 21.15 34.93 13.52
CA LEU A 595 21.25 33.63 12.86
C LEU A 595 22.75 33.27 12.75
N GLY A 596 23.33 32.77 13.83
CA GLY A 596 24.74 32.37 13.93
C GLY A 596 24.90 30.87 14.02
#